data_AF-A0A2K3N3G2-F1
#
_entry.id   AF-A0A2K3N3G2-F1
#
_cell.length_a   1.000
_cell.length_b   1.000
_cell.length_c   1.000
_cell.angle_alpha   90.00
_cell.angle_beta   90.00
_cell.angle_gamma   90.00
#
_symmetry.space_group_name_H-M   'P 1'
#
loop_
_entity.id
_entity.type
_entity.pdbx_description
1 polymer ?
#
loop_
_entity_poly.entity_id
_entity_poly.type
_entity_poly.pdbx_seq_one_letter_code
_entity_poly.pdbx_strand_id
1 'polypeptide(L)'
;MPLSASSVPTRIRFGTFQPVARAWVEFWVKNVRVVGNSSEIQIDIVVAVKLIVEGKFIDLGIWLANDLYEMANNSNLTFTLGHCNLISPLCRANKVPGGTNDGGMHPVHPLA
;
A
#
# COMPACT_ATOMS: atom_id res chain seq x y z
N MET A 1 12.15 14.92 -36.77
CA MET A 1 12.44 13.96 -35.67
C MET A 1 11.10 13.47 -35.14
N PRO A 2 10.77 12.18 -35.20
CA PRO A 2 9.49 11.70 -34.68
C PRO A 2 9.57 11.61 -33.15
N LEU A 3 8.58 12.18 -32.45
CA LEU A 3 8.40 12.03 -31.01
C LEU A 3 8.00 10.57 -30.73
N SER A 4 8.83 9.84 -29.98
CA SER A 4 8.53 8.49 -29.52
C SER A 4 7.38 8.49 -28.50
N ALA A 5 6.50 7.50 -28.58
CA ALA A 5 5.40 7.33 -27.65
C ALA A 5 5.91 7.05 -26.22
N SER A 6 5.34 7.78 -25.24
CA SER A 6 5.28 7.50 -23.81
C SER A 6 6.48 7.88 -22.91
N SER A 7 6.77 9.19 -22.80
CA SER A 7 7.73 9.74 -21.83
C SER A 7 7.12 10.16 -20.48
N VAL A 8 6.03 9.52 -20.02
CA VAL A 8 5.43 9.83 -18.71
C VAL A 8 6.14 9.00 -17.63
N PRO A 9 6.84 9.64 -16.67
CA PRO A 9 7.49 8.91 -15.60
C PRO A 9 6.45 8.17 -14.76
N THR A 10 6.57 6.84 -14.69
CA THR A 10 5.69 5.99 -13.87
C THR A 10 6.23 5.80 -12.45
N ARG A 11 7.48 6.23 -12.20
CA ARG A 11 8.20 6.06 -10.94
C ARG A 11 9.03 7.28 -10.57
N ILE A 12 9.18 7.51 -9.27
CA ILE A 12 10.03 8.56 -8.69
C ILE A 12 11.01 7.93 -7.70
N ARG A 13 12.25 8.43 -7.69
CA ARG A 13 13.28 7.97 -6.75
C ARG A 13 12.91 8.35 -5.32
N PHE A 14 12.94 7.39 -4.41
CA PHE A 14 12.60 7.62 -2.99
C PHE A 14 13.46 8.72 -2.33
N GLY A 15 14.74 8.84 -2.73
CA GLY A 15 15.66 9.85 -2.21
C GLY A 15 15.26 11.32 -2.48
N THR A 16 14.40 11.59 -3.46
CA THR A 16 14.01 12.96 -3.82
C THR A 16 12.87 13.51 -2.97
N PHE A 17 12.25 12.69 -2.11
CA PHE A 17 11.14 13.10 -1.25
C PHE A 17 11.63 13.92 -0.05
N GLN A 18 10.83 14.91 0.38
CA GLN A 18 11.03 15.60 1.65
C GLN A 18 10.86 14.65 2.85
N PRO A 19 11.45 14.94 4.03
CA PRO A 19 11.41 14.02 5.17
C PRO A 19 10.01 13.56 5.58
N VAL A 20 9.05 14.49 5.66
CA VAL A 20 7.65 14.16 6.00
C VAL A 20 7.01 13.25 4.94
N ALA A 21 7.23 13.56 3.66
CA ALA A 21 6.72 12.74 2.57
C ALA A 21 7.38 11.35 2.55
N ARG A 22 8.66 11.22 2.90
CA ARG A 22 9.33 9.91 3.03
C ARG A 22 8.69 9.05 4.12
N ALA A 23 8.40 9.62 5.29
CA ALA A 23 7.76 8.89 6.38
C ALA A 23 6.40 8.32 5.93
N TRP A 24 5.61 9.12 5.21
CA TRP A 24 4.34 8.68 4.64
C TRP A 24 4.48 7.65 3.53
N VAL A 25 5.47 7.79 2.63
CA VAL A 25 5.77 6.76 1.63
C VAL A 25 6.14 5.45 2.31
N GLU A 26 7.03 5.47 3.31
CA GLU A 26 7.42 4.26 4.02
C GLU A 26 6.24 3.61 4.74
N PHE A 27 5.40 4.41 5.40
CA PHE A 27 4.18 3.91 6.00
C PHE A 27 3.28 3.24 4.95
N TRP A 28 3.06 3.90 3.81
CA TRP A 28 2.21 3.40 2.74
C TRP A 28 2.75 2.10 2.15
N VAL A 29 4.05 2.04 1.85
CA VAL A 29 4.70 0.86 1.29
C VAL A 29 4.71 -0.31 2.29
N LYS A 30 4.80 -0.05 3.59
CA LYS A 30 4.85 -1.12 4.61
C LYS A 30 3.46 -1.61 5.04
N ASN A 31 2.41 -0.80 4.91
CA ASN A 31 1.10 -1.08 5.50
C ASN A 31 -0.07 -1.05 4.51
N VAL A 32 0.07 -0.29 3.42
CA VAL A 32 -0.92 -0.20 2.36
C VAL A 32 -0.43 -1.07 1.19
N ARG A 33 0.41 -0.59 0.29
CA ARG A 33 0.88 -1.40 -0.85
C ARG A 33 2.31 -1.88 -0.66
N VAL A 34 2.47 -3.12 -0.22
CA VAL A 34 3.79 -3.77 -0.14
C VAL A 34 4.40 -3.91 -1.52
N VAL A 35 5.39 -3.07 -1.79
CA VAL A 35 6.24 -3.16 -2.97
C VAL A 35 7.62 -3.66 -2.58
N GLY A 36 8.13 -4.66 -3.30
CA GLY A 36 9.44 -5.24 -3.04
C GLY A 36 10.62 -4.31 -3.37
N ASN A 37 10.37 -3.23 -4.10
CA ASN A 37 11.37 -2.23 -4.44
C ASN A 37 11.06 -0.91 -3.73
N SER A 38 11.90 -0.52 -2.77
CA SER A 38 11.76 0.72 -1.99
C SER A 38 12.56 1.90 -2.56
N SER A 39 13.39 1.66 -3.59
CA SER A 39 14.23 2.70 -4.19
C SER A 39 13.48 3.56 -5.21
N GLU A 40 12.45 2.99 -5.84
CA GLU A 40 11.59 3.63 -6.82
C GLU A 40 10.11 3.46 -6.45
N ILE A 41 9.42 4.58 -6.30
CA ILE A 41 8.04 4.64 -5.85
C ILE A 41 7.12 4.83 -7.06
N GLN A 42 6.11 3.99 -7.19
CA GLN A 42 5.10 4.10 -8.25
C GLN A 42 4.27 5.39 -8.07
N ILE A 43 3.87 5.99 -9.19
CA ILE A 43 3.19 7.30 -9.21
C ILE A 43 1.88 7.32 -8.43
N ASP A 44 1.16 6.20 -8.36
CA ASP A 44 -0.06 6.04 -7.57
C ASP A 44 0.18 6.27 -6.07
N ILE A 45 1.27 5.69 -5.54
CA ILE A 45 1.72 5.90 -4.15
C ILE A 45 2.16 7.35 -3.94
N VAL A 46 2.84 7.95 -4.92
CA VAL A 46 3.25 9.37 -4.84
C VAL A 46 2.04 10.28 -4.73
N VAL A 47 1.01 10.05 -5.55
CA VAL A 47 -0.23 10.82 -5.53
C VAL A 47 -0.93 10.65 -4.19
N ALA A 48 -1.04 9.42 -3.68
CA ALA A 48 -1.61 9.16 -2.36
C ALA A 48 -0.85 9.93 -1.27
N VAL A 49 0.47 9.82 -1.21
CA VAL A 49 1.28 10.53 -0.21
C VAL A 49 1.14 12.05 -0.33
N LYS A 50 1.07 12.59 -1.55
CA LYS A 50 0.83 14.02 -1.76
C LYS A 50 -0.50 14.45 -1.15
N LEU A 51 -1.57 13.68 -1.35
CA LEU A 51 -2.87 13.95 -0.74
C LEU A 51 -2.78 13.92 0.79
N ILE A 52 -2.06 12.97 1.40
CA ILE A 52 -1.85 12.92 2.86
C ILE A 52 -1.12 14.16 3.36
N VAL A 53 -0.02 14.53 2.70
CA VAL A 53 0.80 15.70 3.08
C VAL A 53 0.02 17.00 2.95
N GLU A 54 -0.89 17.10 1.97
CA GLU A 54 -1.79 18.22 1.79
C GLU A 54 -3.02 18.19 2.73
N GLY A 55 -3.14 17.18 3.60
CA GLY A 55 -4.28 17.01 4.50
C GLY A 55 -5.59 16.70 3.78
N LYS A 56 -5.51 16.19 2.56
CA LYS A 56 -6.68 15.83 1.74
C LYS A 56 -7.16 14.42 2.10
N PHE A 57 -8.46 14.24 1.93
CA PHE A 57 -9.10 12.95 2.16
C PHE A 57 -8.59 11.91 1.15
N ILE A 58 -8.40 10.68 1.64
CA ILE A 58 -8.09 9.50 0.83
C ILE A 58 -9.05 8.40 1.26
N ASP A 59 -9.82 7.89 0.30
CA ASP A 59 -10.68 6.74 0.53
C ASP A 59 -9.84 5.46 0.49
N LEU A 60 -9.30 5.07 1.64
CA LEU A 60 -8.55 3.82 1.75
C LEU A 60 -9.42 2.58 1.47
N GLY A 61 -10.73 2.66 1.70
CA GLY A 61 -11.66 1.55 1.46
C GLY A 61 -11.74 1.18 -0.02
N ILE A 62 -11.81 2.18 -0.90
CA ILE A 62 -11.82 1.96 -2.36
C ILE A 62 -10.51 1.32 -2.83
N TRP A 63 -9.36 1.78 -2.31
CA TRP A 63 -8.06 1.23 -2.69
C TRP A 63 -7.95 -0.25 -2.31
N LEU A 64 -8.38 -0.59 -1.09
CA LEU A 64 -8.38 -1.95 -0.60
C LEU A 64 -9.36 -2.85 -1.38
N ALA A 65 -10.55 -2.35 -1.69
CA ALA A 65 -11.53 -3.09 -2.47
C ALA A 65 -11.00 -3.39 -3.88
N ASN A 66 -10.36 -2.41 -4.53
CA ASN A 66 -9.76 -2.58 -5.85
C ASN A 66 -8.60 -3.59 -5.83
N ASP A 67 -7.70 -3.49 -4.86
CA ASP A 67 -6.57 -4.42 -4.73
C ASP A 67 -7.05 -5.85 -4.47
N LEU A 68 -8.04 -6.03 -3.58
CA LEU A 68 -8.68 -7.33 -3.33
C LEU A 68 -9.39 -7.88 -4.58
N TYR A 69 -10.07 -7.02 -5.34
CA TYR A 69 -10.74 -7.42 -6.58
C TYR A 69 -9.73 -7.84 -7.64
N GLU A 70 -8.66 -7.06 -7.86
CA GLU A 70 -7.59 -7.41 -8.80
C GLU A 70 -6.92 -8.72 -8.41
N MET A 71 -6.68 -8.93 -7.11
CA MET A 71 -6.15 -10.19 -6.59
C MET A 71 -7.08 -11.38 -6.81
N ALA A 72 -8.36 -11.24 -6.47
CA ALA A 72 -9.34 -12.31 -6.62
C ALA A 72 -9.54 -12.73 -8.08
N ASN A 73 -9.32 -11.80 -9.01
CA ASN A 73 -9.40 -12.03 -10.45
C ASN A 73 -8.04 -12.28 -11.12
N ASN A 74 -6.95 -12.35 -10.35
CA ASN A 74 -5.64 -12.62 -10.90
C ASN A 74 -5.51 -14.11 -11.25
N SER A 75 -5.16 -14.42 -12.50
CA SER A 75 -4.96 -15.79 -12.97
C SER A 75 -3.65 -16.41 -12.45
N ASN A 76 -2.76 -15.63 -11.85
CA ASN A 76 -1.53 -16.14 -11.24
C ASN A 76 -1.80 -16.73 -9.86
N LEU A 77 -1.22 -17.90 -9.59
CA LEU A 77 -1.28 -18.59 -8.30
C LEU A 77 -0.47 -17.88 -7.20
N THR A 78 0.34 -16.90 -7.56
CA THR A 78 1.19 -16.14 -6.63
C THR A 78 0.83 -14.66 -6.68
N PHE A 79 0.36 -14.13 -5.56
CA PHE A 79 0.15 -12.70 -5.35
C PHE A 79 0.66 -12.31 -3.97
N THR A 80 1.14 -11.07 -3.86
CA THR A 80 1.57 -10.50 -2.56
C THR A 80 0.40 -9.71 -1.99
N LEU A 81 -0.10 -10.14 -0.84
CA LEU A 81 -1.12 -9.38 -0.13
C LEU A 81 -0.47 -8.20 0.59
N GLY A 82 -0.56 -6.99 0.00
CA GLY A 82 0.03 -5.79 0.59
C GLY A 82 -0.67 -5.30 1.85
N HIS A 83 -1.94 -5.66 2.02
CA HIS A 83 -2.84 -5.05 2.98
C HIS A 83 -3.22 -5.92 4.18
N CYS A 84 -2.50 -7.02 4.46
CA CYS A 84 -2.89 -7.96 5.52
C CYS A 84 -3.12 -7.27 6.88
N ASN A 85 -2.32 -6.24 7.19
CA ASN A 85 -2.43 -5.44 8.41
C ASN A 85 -3.68 -4.56 8.47
N LEU A 86 -4.29 -4.22 7.33
CA LEU A 86 -5.49 -3.37 7.24
C LEU A 86 -6.77 -4.19 7.08
N ILE A 87 -6.69 -5.34 6.40
CA ILE A 87 -7.83 -6.24 6.18
C ILE A 87 -8.37 -6.76 7.51
N SER A 88 -7.50 -7.21 8.42
CA SER A 88 -7.95 -7.76 9.71
C SER A 88 -8.70 -6.73 10.57
N PRO A 89 -8.20 -5.49 10.78
CA PRO A 89 -8.97 -4.43 11.43
C PRO A 89 -10.28 -4.08 10.74
N LEU A 90 -10.32 -4.03 9.40
CA LEU A 90 -11.54 -3.69 8.64
C LEU A 90 -12.60 -4.78 8.73
N CYS A 91 -12.20 -6.05 8.65
CA CYS A 91 -13.08 -7.19 8.89
C CYS A 91 -13.66 -7.15 10.30
N ARG A 92 -12.83 -6.83 11.32
CA ARG A 92 -13.28 -6.64 12.71
C ARG A 92 -14.28 -5.49 12.83
N ALA A 93 -14.01 -4.35 12.21
CA ALA A 93 -14.91 -3.20 12.22
C ALA A 93 -16.28 -3.51 11.57
N ASN A 94 -16.29 -4.36 10.53
CA ASN A 94 -17.50 -4.81 9.84
C ASN A 94 -18.14 -6.07 10.46
N LYS A 95 -17.65 -6.54 11.62
CA LYS A 95 -18.15 -7.72 12.32
C LYS A 95 -18.13 -9.01 11.47
N VAL A 96 -17.18 -9.12 10.55
CA VAL A 96 -16.96 -10.35 9.80
C VAL A 96 -16.54 -11.45 10.78
N PRO A 97 -17.17 -12.63 10.78
CA PRO A 97 -16.79 -13.73 11.66
C PRO A 97 -15.33 -14.12 11.40
N GLY A 98 -14.47 -13.98 12.42
CA GLY A 98 -13.09 -14.42 12.33
C GLY A 98 -13.01 -15.95 12.27
N GLY A 99 -12.13 -16.50 11.43
CA GLY A 99 -11.79 -17.91 11.48
C GLY A 99 -11.14 -18.23 12.82
N THR A 100 -11.42 -19.41 13.39
CA THR A 100 -10.93 -19.85 14.70
C THR A 100 -9.40 -20.02 14.82
N ASN A 101 -8.64 -19.66 13.79
CA ASN A 101 -7.21 -19.91 13.65
C ASN A 101 -6.37 -18.63 13.42
N ASP A 102 -6.86 -17.47 13.85
CA ASP A 102 -6.00 -16.29 13.94
C ASP A 102 -4.99 -16.53 15.07
N GLY A 103 -3.85 -17.14 14.72
CA GLY A 103 -2.69 -17.28 15.61
C GLY A 103 -2.46 -15.94 16.30
N GLY A 104 -2.54 -15.96 17.63
CA GLY A 104 -2.69 -14.75 18.45
C GLY A 104 -1.71 -13.65 18.05
N MET A 105 -2.24 -12.43 17.93
CA MET A 105 -1.44 -11.24 17.71
C MET A 105 -0.51 -11.06 18.91
N HIS A 106 0.74 -11.52 18.79
CA HIS A 106 1.71 -11.35 19.86
C HIS A 106 2.13 -9.87 19.89
N PRO A 107 2.19 -9.25 21.07
CA PRO A 107 2.77 -7.92 21.21
C PRO A 107 4.17 -7.93 20.58
N VAL A 108 4.47 -6.91 19.78
CA VAL A 108 5.82 -6.73 19.23
C VAL A 108 6.69 -6.26 20.39
N HIS A 109 7.44 -7.19 20.99
CA HIS A 109 8.42 -6.83 22.01
C HIS A 109 9.67 -6.28 21.30
N PRO A 110 10.27 -5.19 21.81
CA PRO A 110 11.60 -4.79 21.38
C PRO A 110 12.57 -5.93 21.66
N LEU A 111 13.44 -6.24 20.71
CA LEU A 111 14.58 -7.13 20.97
C LEU A 111 15.50 -6.39 21.95
N ALA A 112 15.77 -7.02 23.10
CA ALA A 112 16.73 -6.57 24.09
C ALA A 112 18.17 -6.75 23.59
#